data_AF-A0A7I7JKY6-F1
#
_entry.id   AF-A0A7I7JKY6-F1
#
_cell.length_a   1.000
_cell.length_b   1.000
_cell.length_c   1.000
_cell.angle_alpha   90.00
_cell.angle_beta   90.00
_cell.angle_gamma   90.00
#
_symmetry.space_group_name_H-M   'P 1'
#
loop_
_entity.id
_entity.type
_entity.pdbx_description
1 polymer ?
#
loop_
_entity_poly.entity_id
_entity_poly.type
_entity_poly.pdbx_seq_one_letter_code
_entity_poly.pdbx_strand_id
1 'polypeptide(L)'
;MTLAPDRRRAPQPPRSGSTDRPVEFWSTSAIRAALQTGDIATWQLIVVALKRDPYGRTARQVEEVLAGTGPYGISKALSEVLTRARAHLEANERAEVARHVRVLIERSGLSQEEFCSRAGVPADTLREYLDGTVSPPASLMIRMRRLSDRFVKLQTRGAPDVL
;
A
#
# COMPACT_ATOMS: atom_id res chain seq x y z
N MET A 1 3.43 -53.40 49.76
CA MET A 1 3.78 -51.98 49.51
C MET A 1 4.38 -51.86 48.12
N THR A 2 3.69 -51.26 47.15
CA THR A 2 4.33 -50.67 45.95
C THR A 2 3.38 -49.61 45.38
N LEU A 3 3.60 -48.35 45.75
CA LEU A 3 2.98 -47.18 45.15
C LEU A 3 3.77 -46.85 43.87
N ALA A 4 3.09 -46.84 42.72
CA ALA A 4 3.64 -46.35 41.47
C ALA A 4 3.91 -44.84 41.57
N PRO A 5 5.05 -44.32 41.07
CA PRO A 5 5.31 -42.90 41.13
C PRO A 5 4.45 -42.18 40.07
N ASP A 6 3.56 -41.32 40.56
CA ASP A 6 2.87 -40.30 39.78
C ASP A 6 3.92 -39.43 39.07
N ARG A 7 3.96 -39.53 37.73
CA ARG A 7 4.79 -38.67 36.88
C ARG A 7 4.20 -37.27 36.94
N ARG A 8 4.66 -36.48 37.91
CA ARG A 8 4.44 -35.03 37.96
C ARG A 8 4.87 -34.44 36.61
N ARG A 9 3.88 -34.08 35.80
CA ARG A 9 4.03 -33.33 34.56
C ARG A 9 4.81 -32.06 34.89
N ALA A 10 6.04 -31.96 34.40
CA ALA A 10 6.83 -30.74 34.53
C ALA A 10 6.04 -29.54 33.98
N PRO A 11 6.15 -28.33 34.56
CA PRO A 11 5.51 -27.15 34.02
C PRO A 11 6.02 -26.95 32.59
N GLN A 12 5.13 -27.04 31.61
CA GLN A 12 5.46 -26.62 30.24
C GLN A 12 5.89 -25.15 30.29
N PRO A 13 7.01 -24.76 29.66
CA PRO A 13 7.37 -23.36 29.53
C PRO A 13 6.19 -22.62 28.88
N PRO A 14 5.91 -21.36 29.26
CA PRO A 14 4.76 -20.62 28.75
C PRO A 14 4.82 -20.62 27.23
N ARG A 15 3.80 -21.22 26.60
CA ARG A 15 3.54 -21.01 25.17
C ARG A 15 3.45 -19.51 24.97
N SER A 16 4.29 -18.99 24.10
CA SER A 16 4.45 -17.58 23.72
C SER A 16 3.14 -16.80 23.81
N GLY A 17 2.88 -16.16 24.96
CA GLY A 17 1.61 -15.49 25.26
C GLY A 17 1.32 -14.24 24.41
N SER A 18 2.12 -13.99 23.38
CA SER A 18 1.94 -12.88 22.44
C SER A 18 1.29 -13.27 21.12
N THR A 19 1.34 -14.55 20.70
CA THR A 19 0.84 -14.97 19.36
C THR A 19 -0.66 -15.25 19.31
N ASP A 20 -1.34 -15.27 20.45
CA ASP A 20 -2.80 -15.49 20.56
C ASP A 20 -3.61 -14.21 20.26
N ARG A 21 -2.93 -13.07 20.16
CA ARG A 21 -3.53 -11.78 19.78
C ARG A 21 -3.36 -11.55 18.28
N PRO A 22 -4.20 -10.73 17.62
CA PRO A 22 -3.96 -10.31 16.24
C PRO A 22 -2.55 -9.69 16.09
N VAL A 23 -1.90 -9.93 14.95
CA VAL A 23 -0.50 -9.52 14.69
C VAL A 23 -0.30 -8.01 14.84
N GLU A 24 -1.35 -7.22 14.61
CA GLU A 24 -1.37 -5.77 14.79
C GLU A 24 -1.03 -5.33 16.23
N PHE A 25 -1.20 -6.21 17.21
CA PHE A 25 -0.92 -5.96 18.62
C PHE A 25 0.38 -6.59 19.13
N TRP A 26 1.17 -7.22 18.25
CA TRP A 26 2.41 -7.86 18.67
C TRP A 26 3.50 -6.81 18.99
N SER A 27 4.34 -7.13 19.98
CA SER A 27 5.55 -6.36 20.25
C SER A 27 6.62 -6.67 19.19
N THR A 28 7.60 -5.78 19.02
CA THR A 28 8.76 -6.04 18.13
C THR A 28 9.51 -7.31 18.56
N SER A 29 9.60 -7.59 19.86
CA SER A 29 10.18 -8.83 20.37
C SER A 29 9.39 -10.08 19.98
N ALA A 30 8.06 -10.00 19.96
CA ALA A 30 7.20 -11.10 19.50
C ALA A 30 7.36 -11.35 18.00
N ILE A 31 7.46 -10.28 17.19
CA ILE A 31 7.78 -10.38 15.76
C ILE A 31 9.16 -11.04 15.58
N ARG A 32 10.19 -10.60 16.32
CA ARG A 32 11.53 -11.22 16.28
C ARG A 32 11.50 -12.71 16.58
N ALA A 33 10.81 -13.11 17.65
CA ALA A 33 10.66 -14.52 18.02
C ALA A 33 9.94 -15.30 16.90
N ALA A 34 8.86 -14.76 16.35
CA ALA A 34 8.13 -15.37 15.23
C ALA A 34 9.01 -15.57 13.98
N LEU A 35 9.94 -14.65 13.68
CA LEU A 35 10.84 -14.81 12.54
C LEU A 35 11.94 -15.84 12.77
N GLN A 36 12.38 -16.03 14.02
CA GLN A 36 13.46 -16.94 14.39
C GLN A 36 12.98 -18.39 14.54
N THR A 37 11.80 -18.60 15.14
CA THR A 37 11.32 -19.93 15.54
C THR A 37 9.85 -20.18 15.20
N GLY A 38 9.17 -19.24 14.55
CA GLY A 38 7.77 -19.38 14.18
C GLY A 38 7.55 -20.40 13.06
N ASP A 39 6.29 -20.78 12.88
CA ASP A 39 5.85 -21.67 11.82
C ASP A 39 5.28 -20.89 10.62
N ILE A 40 4.92 -21.63 9.57
CA ILE A 40 4.41 -21.03 8.33
C ILE A 40 3.08 -20.28 8.53
N ALA A 41 2.22 -20.74 9.45
CA ALA A 41 0.95 -20.08 9.74
C ALA A 41 1.18 -18.71 10.39
N THR A 42 2.11 -18.64 11.34
CA THR A 42 2.55 -17.38 11.97
C THR A 42 3.11 -16.41 10.92
N TRP A 43 3.94 -16.90 10.00
CA TRP A 43 4.50 -16.06 8.92
C TRP A 43 3.42 -15.58 7.95
N GLN A 44 2.41 -16.40 7.64
CA GLN A 44 1.29 -16.00 6.80
C GLN A 44 0.49 -14.85 7.42
N LEU A 45 0.26 -14.88 8.74
CA LEU A 45 -0.41 -13.78 9.43
C LEU A 45 0.38 -12.46 9.32
N ILE A 46 1.70 -12.52 9.47
CA ILE A 46 2.57 -11.35 9.26
C ILE A 46 2.45 -10.87 7.81
N VAL A 47 2.54 -11.76 6.82
CA VAL A 47 2.40 -11.41 5.40
C VAL A 47 1.06 -10.74 5.10
N VAL A 48 -0.04 -11.24 5.68
CA VAL A 48 -1.37 -10.62 5.53
C VAL A 48 -1.38 -9.20 6.10
N ALA A 49 -0.81 -8.99 7.29
CA ALA A 49 -0.69 -7.67 7.89
C ALA A 49 0.17 -6.72 7.03
N LEU A 50 1.29 -7.19 6.49
CA LEU A 50 2.16 -6.40 5.60
C LEU A 50 1.47 -6.01 4.29
N LYS A 51 0.70 -6.91 3.70
CA LYS A 51 -0.06 -6.63 2.47
C LYS A 51 -1.21 -5.64 2.71
N ARG A 52 -1.78 -5.65 3.92
CA ARG A 52 -2.86 -4.73 4.31
C ARG A 52 -2.33 -3.31 4.53
N ASP A 53 -1.19 -3.18 5.18
CA ASP A 53 -0.57 -1.87 5.46
C ASP A 53 0.97 -1.96 5.38
N PRO A 54 1.57 -1.70 4.21
CA PRO A 54 3.02 -1.84 3.99
C PRO A 54 3.87 -0.71 4.59
N TYR A 55 3.24 0.33 5.14
CA TYR A 55 3.91 1.41 5.88
C TYR A 55 3.52 1.47 7.37
N GLY A 56 2.56 0.62 7.76
CA GLY A 56 2.02 0.54 9.11
C GLY A 56 2.97 -0.01 10.15
N ARG A 57 2.45 -0.09 11.38
CA ARG A 57 3.21 -0.50 12.57
C ARG A 57 3.92 -1.84 12.40
N THR A 58 3.20 -2.87 11.96
CA THR A 58 3.77 -4.22 11.78
C THR A 58 4.88 -4.22 10.73
N ALA A 59 4.73 -3.47 9.63
CA ALA A 59 5.79 -3.32 8.64
C ALA A 59 7.05 -2.68 9.23
N ARG A 60 6.92 -1.62 10.03
CA ARG A 60 8.06 -0.98 10.71
C ARG A 60 8.76 -1.91 11.70
N GLN A 61 7.99 -2.68 12.46
CA GLN A 61 8.54 -3.68 13.39
C GLN A 61 9.29 -4.78 12.65
N VAL A 62 8.77 -5.26 11.52
CA VAL A 62 9.45 -6.24 10.67
C VAL A 62 10.74 -5.64 10.10
N GLU A 63 10.73 -4.42 9.55
CA GLU A 63 11.94 -3.75 9.06
C GLU A 63 13.02 -3.63 10.14
N GLU A 64 12.63 -3.23 11.36
CA GLU A 64 13.55 -3.12 12.51
C GLU A 64 14.19 -4.48 12.84
N VAL A 65 13.39 -5.55 12.85
CA VAL A 65 13.89 -6.92 13.08
C VAL A 65 14.82 -7.37 11.96
N LEU A 66 14.46 -7.10 10.70
CA LEU A 66 15.26 -7.48 9.53
C LEU A 66 16.60 -6.72 9.47
N ALA A 67 16.63 -5.45 9.89
CA ALA A 67 17.87 -4.65 9.92
C ALA A 67 18.89 -5.16 10.95
N GLY A 68 18.41 -5.70 12.07
CA GLY A 68 19.26 -6.17 13.18
C GLY A 68 19.57 -7.67 13.17
N THR A 69 19.11 -8.43 12.18
CA THR A 69 19.26 -9.90 12.15
C THR A 69 20.07 -10.31 10.92
N GLY A 70 21.00 -11.27 11.08
CA GLY A 70 21.69 -11.88 9.94
C GLY A 70 20.71 -12.59 9.00
N PRO A 71 21.09 -12.86 7.73
CA PRO A 71 20.20 -13.43 6.72
C PRO A 71 19.89 -14.91 6.99
N TYR A 72 18.99 -15.18 7.94
CA TYR A 72 18.54 -16.53 8.27
C TYR A 72 17.00 -16.63 8.22
N GLY A 73 16.51 -17.79 7.78
CA GLY A 73 15.09 -18.14 7.76
C GLY A 73 14.24 -17.36 6.75
N ILE A 74 13.02 -16.99 7.17
CA ILE A 74 12.00 -16.32 6.35
C ILE A 74 12.32 -14.84 6.05
N SER A 75 13.39 -14.29 6.64
CA SER A 75 13.76 -12.88 6.60
C SER A 75 13.84 -12.31 5.18
N LYS A 76 14.46 -13.03 4.24
CA LYS A 76 14.53 -12.61 2.82
C LYS A 76 13.16 -12.59 2.17
N ALA A 77 12.33 -13.60 2.43
CA ALA A 77 10.98 -13.67 1.86
C ALA A 77 10.08 -12.54 2.37
N LEU A 78 10.17 -12.17 3.65
CA LEU A 78 9.41 -11.04 4.20
C LEU A 78 9.88 -9.69 3.65
N SER A 79 11.18 -9.52 3.43
CA SER A 79 11.72 -8.33 2.74
C SER A 79 11.16 -8.20 1.32
N GLU A 80 11.12 -9.31 0.57
CA GLU A 80 10.52 -9.36 -0.76
C GLU A 80 9.01 -9.08 -0.74
N VAL A 81 8.28 -9.63 0.24
CA VAL A 81 6.85 -9.34 0.42
C VAL A 81 6.63 -7.84 0.66
N LEU A 82 7.43 -7.22 1.51
CA LEU A 82 7.31 -5.79 1.82
C LEU A 82 7.59 -4.92 0.59
N THR A 83 8.66 -5.22 -0.13
CA THR A 83 9.02 -4.53 -1.38
C THR A 83 7.89 -4.63 -2.40
N ARG A 84 7.32 -5.83 -2.60
CA ARG A 84 6.21 -6.04 -3.55
C ARG A 84 4.92 -5.38 -3.10
N ALA A 85 4.61 -5.40 -1.80
CA ALA A 85 3.41 -4.76 -1.26
C ALA A 85 3.47 -3.23 -1.47
N ARG A 86 4.64 -2.61 -1.28
CA ARG A 86 4.85 -1.18 -1.55
C ARG A 86 4.73 -0.85 -3.04
N ALA A 87 5.39 -1.61 -3.90
CA ALA A 87 5.27 -1.43 -5.34
C ALA A 87 3.81 -1.58 -5.83
N HIS A 88 3.05 -2.50 -5.25
CA HIS A 88 1.64 -2.67 -5.56
C HIS A 88 0.79 -1.47 -5.09
N LEU A 89 1.05 -0.96 -3.87
CA LEU A 89 0.40 0.25 -3.37
C LEU A 89 0.68 1.46 -4.28
N GLU A 90 1.94 1.71 -4.61
CA GLU A 90 2.35 2.80 -5.51
C GLU A 90 1.73 2.67 -6.91
N ALA A 91 1.58 1.44 -7.42
CA ALA A 91 0.87 1.20 -8.69
C ALA A 91 -0.62 1.54 -8.59
N ASN A 92 -1.28 1.16 -7.49
CA ASN A 92 -2.69 1.48 -7.25
C ASN A 92 -2.92 3.00 -7.12
N GLU A 93 -2.02 3.70 -6.42
CA GLU A 93 -2.03 5.16 -6.30
C GLU A 93 -1.86 5.85 -7.66
N ARG A 94 -0.91 5.40 -8.49
CA ARG A 94 -0.76 5.90 -9.86
C ARG A 94 -2.01 5.66 -10.70
N ALA A 95 -2.63 4.49 -10.59
CA ALA A 95 -3.88 4.19 -11.28
C ALA A 95 -5.04 5.09 -10.82
N GLU A 96 -5.08 5.47 -9.54
CA GLU A 96 -6.04 6.45 -9.02
C GLU A 96 -5.82 7.85 -9.58
N VAL A 97 -4.57 8.31 -9.62
CA VAL A 97 -4.24 9.59 -10.24
C VAL A 97 -4.60 9.59 -11.73
N ALA A 98 -4.33 8.50 -12.46
CA ALA A 98 -4.74 8.35 -13.86
C ALA A 98 -6.26 8.50 -14.04
N ARG A 99 -7.06 7.87 -13.15
CA ARG A 99 -8.53 8.05 -13.13
C ARG A 99 -8.92 9.50 -12.91
N HIS A 100 -8.27 10.20 -11.97
CA HIS A 100 -8.54 11.62 -11.74
C HIS A 100 -8.22 12.48 -12.97
N VAL A 101 -7.12 12.21 -13.68
CA VAL A 101 -6.78 12.94 -14.92
C VAL A 101 -7.86 12.72 -15.99
N ARG A 102 -8.35 11.49 -16.18
CA ARG A 102 -9.44 11.19 -17.13
C ARG A 102 -10.71 12.00 -16.81
N VAL A 103 -11.13 12.02 -15.55
CA VAL A 103 -12.29 12.81 -15.11
C VAL A 103 -12.13 14.30 -15.41
N LEU A 104 -10.92 14.84 -15.24
CA LEU A 104 -10.64 16.25 -15.57
C LEU A 104 -10.74 16.53 -17.08
N ILE A 105 -10.29 15.59 -17.92
CA ILE A 105 -10.40 15.71 -19.38
C ILE A 105 -11.89 15.64 -19.76
N GLU A 106 -12.59 14.60 -19.32
CA GLU A 106 -14.01 14.36 -19.62
C GLU A 106 -14.88 15.56 -19.24
N ARG A 107 -14.79 16.05 -17.99
CA ARG A 107 -15.63 17.18 -17.56
C ARG A 107 -15.30 18.49 -18.30
N SER A 108 -14.08 18.63 -18.84
CA SER A 108 -13.71 19.84 -19.57
C SER A 108 -14.38 19.93 -20.93
N GLY A 109 -14.84 18.80 -21.48
CA GLY A 109 -15.37 18.69 -22.85
C GLY A 109 -14.32 18.89 -23.94
N LEU A 110 -13.04 19.01 -23.59
CA LEU A 110 -11.94 19.10 -24.55
C LEU A 110 -11.57 17.72 -25.08
N SER A 111 -11.12 17.69 -26.34
CA SER A 111 -10.37 16.53 -26.83
C SER A 111 -9.06 16.38 -26.04
N GLN A 112 -8.50 15.16 -26.06
CA GLN A 112 -7.24 14.89 -25.37
C GLN A 112 -6.08 15.77 -25.90
N GLU A 113 -6.04 16.01 -27.22
CA GLU A 113 -5.02 16.85 -27.86
C GLU A 113 -5.11 18.31 -27.41
N GLU A 114 -6.32 18.88 -27.39
CA GLU A 114 -6.54 20.23 -26.88
C GLU A 114 -6.19 20.31 -25.39
N PHE A 115 -6.53 19.29 -24.61
CA PHE A 115 -6.20 19.24 -23.20
C PHE A 115 -4.69 19.23 -22.98
N CYS A 116 -3.93 18.42 -23.72
CA CYS A 116 -2.46 18.42 -23.72
C CYS A 116 -1.90 19.82 -23.99
N SER A 117 -2.32 20.42 -25.11
CA SER A 117 -1.87 21.73 -25.57
C SER A 117 -2.15 22.81 -24.51
N ARG A 118 -3.36 22.83 -23.94
CA ARG A 118 -3.77 23.81 -22.92
C ARG A 118 -3.15 23.56 -21.54
N ALA A 119 -2.87 22.30 -21.18
CA ALA A 119 -2.17 21.95 -19.95
C ALA A 119 -0.65 22.20 -20.04
N GLY A 120 -0.12 22.31 -21.27
CA GLY A 120 1.30 22.45 -21.54
C GLY A 120 2.07 21.16 -21.28
N VAL A 121 1.51 20.02 -21.70
CA VAL A 121 2.09 18.68 -21.51
C VAL A 121 2.16 17.97 -22.87
N PRO A 122 3.29 17.36 -23.24
CA PRO A 122 3.39 16.54 -24.44
C PRO A 122 2.37 15.38 -24.43
N ALA A 123 1.86 14.99 -25.60
CA ALA A 123 0.84 13.94 -25.70
C ALA A 123 1.33 12.59 -25.17
N ASP A 124 2.59 12.23 -25.42
CA ASP A 124 3.17 10.98 -24.91
C ASP A 124 3.30 10.99 -23.38
N THR A 125 3.72 12.10 -22.79
CA THR A 125 3.76 12.26 -21.33
C THR A 125 2.36 12.19 -20.71
N LEU A 126 1.34 12.79 -21.35
CA LEU A 126 -0.03 12.63 -20.88
C LEU A 126 -0.47 11.16 -20.98
N ARG A 127 -0.10 10.45 -22.04
CA ARG A 127 -0.40 9.02 -22.18
C ARG A 127 0.23 8.20 -21.06
N GLU A 128 1.48 8.46 -20.71
CA GLU A 128 2.14 7.80 -19.57
C GLU A 128 1.39 8.04 -18.24
N TYR A 129 0.85 9.24 -18.02
CA TYR A 129 0.02 9.54 -16.86
C TYR A 129 -1.31 8.79 -16.89
N LEU A 130 -1.94 8.70 -18.06
CA LEU A 130 -3.21 8.01 -18.26
C LEU A 130 -3.06 6.50 -18.15
N ASP A 131 -1.92 5.94 -18.52
CA ASP A 131 -1.61 4.52 -18.36
C ASP A 131 -1.20 4.18 -16.91
N GLY A 132 -0.96 5.20 -16.07
CA GLY A 132 -0.48 5.03 -14.70
C GLY A 132 0.99 4.61 -14.62
N THR A 133 1.75 4.75 -15.71
CA THR A 133 3.19 4.45 -15.76
C THR A 133 3.97 5.41 -14.88
N VAL A 134 3.58 6.68 -14.85
CA VAL A 134 4.12 7.69 -13.91
C VAL A 134 2.98 8.55 -13.39
N SER A 135 3.18 9.18 -12.23
CA SER A 135 2.23 10.16 -11.69
C SER A 135 2.61 11.56 -12.13
N PRO A 136 1.66 12.41 -12.59
CA PRO A 136 1.91 13.83 -12.79
C PRO A 136 2.39 14.50 -11.49
N PRO A 137 3.30 15.49 -11.57
CA PRO A 137 3.64 16.29 -10.41
C PRO A 137 2.41 17.04 -9.89
N ALA A 138 2.35 17.27 -8.57
CA ALA A 138 1.20 17.92 -7.93
C ALA A 138 0.85 19.29 -8.52
N SER A 139 1.86 20.08 -8.91
CA SER A 139 1.67 21.37 -9.58
C SER A 139 0.93 21.25 -10.92
N LEU A 140 1.19 20.17 -11.67
CA LEU A 140 0.50 19.89 -12.93
C LEU A 140 -0.94 19.43 -12.69
N MET A 141 -1.19 18.60 -11.67
CA MET A 141 -2.55 18.23 -11.25
C MET A 141 -3.41 19.46 -10.93
N ILE A 142 -2.85 20.44 -10.21
CA ILE A 142 -3.54 21.70 -9.90
C ILE A 142 -3.85 22.47 -11.18
N ARG A 143 -2.92 22.53 -12.14
CA ARG A 143 -3.13 23.21 -13.43
C ARG A 143 -4.23 22.54 -14.25
N MET A 144 -4.20 21.21 -14.38
CA MET A 144 -5.22 20.43 -15.09
C MET A 144 -6.61 20.63 -14.47
N ARG A 145 -6.70 20.65 -13.12
CA ARG A 145 -7.95 20.95 -12.43
C ARG A 145 -8.48 22.35 -12.77
N ARG A 146 -7.64 23.38 -12.64
CA ARG A 146 -8.02 24.78 -12.96
C ARG A 146 -8.43 24.95 -14.42
N LEU A 147 -7.70 24.33 -15.34
CA LEU A 147 -8.03 24.30 -16.77
C LEU A 147 -9.43 23.73 -16.97
N SER A 148 -9.69 22.56 -16.40
CA SER A 148 -10.96 21.88 -16.52
C SER A 148 -12.11 22.68 -15.87
N ASP A 149 -11.91 23.28 -14.69
CA ASP A 149 -12.92 24.13 -14.02
C ASP A 149 -13.28 25.35 -14.89
N ARG A 150 -12.30 25.93 -15.58
CA ARG A 150 -12.52 27.07 -16.47
C ARG A 150 -13.45 26.71 -17.62
N PHE A 151 -13.28 25.53 -18.21
CA PHE A 151 -14.11 25.09 -19.33
C PHE A 151 -15.52 24.69 -18.92
N VAL A 152 -15.69 24.04 -17.76
CA VAL A 152 -17.02 23.80 -17.18
C VAL A 152 -17.78 25.11 -17.03
N LYS A 153 -17.16 26.16 -16.47
CA LYS A 153 -17.80 27.48 -16.32
C LYS A 153 -18.17 28.13 -17.65
N LEU A 154 -17.37 27.94 -18.69
CA LEU A 154 -17.67 28.47 -20.03
C LEU A 154 -18.85 27.74 -20.67
N GLN A 155 -18.94 26.42 -20.50
CA GLN A 155 -20.08 25.64 -20.98
C GLN A 155 -21.38 26.04 -20.28
N THR A 156 -21.36 26.20 -18.95
CA THR A 156 -22.55 26.62 -18.18
C THR A 156 -23.03 28.02 -18.52
N ARG A 157 -22.12 28.96 -18.84
CA ARG A 157 -22.48 30.31 -19.29
C ARG A 157 -22.99 30.35 -20.73
N GLY A 158 -22.60 29.37 -21.55
CA GLY A 158 -23.01 29.27 -22.95
C GLY A 158 -24.29 28.46 -23.17
N ALA A 159 -24.88 27.86 -22.13
CA ALA A 159 -26.18 27.21 -22.21
C ALA A 159 -27.28 28.31 -22.23
N PRO A 160 -27.99 28.52 -23.36
CA PRO A 160 -29.09 29.47 -23.41
C PRO A 160 -30.21 29.01 -22.48
N ASP A 161 -30.85 29.98 -21.82
CA ASP A 161 -32.06 29.79 -21.00
C ASP A 161 -33.17 29.29 -21.94
N VAL A 162 -33.42 27.97 -21.95
CA VAL A 162 -34.52 27.39 -22.71
C VAL A 162 -35.79 27.57 -21.86
N LEU A 163 -36.50 28.66 -22.13
CA LEU A 163 -37.89 28.89 -21.73
C LEU A 163 -38.85 28.03 -22.57
#